data_AF-A0A1H8Y737-F1
#
_entry.id   AF-A0A1H8Y737-F1
#
_cell.length_a   1.000
_cell.length_b   1.000
_cell.length_c   1.000
_cell.angle_alpha   90.00
_cell.angle_beta   90.00
_cell.angle_gamma   90.00
#
_symmetry.space_group_name_H-M   'P 1'
#
loop_
_entity.id
_entity.type
_entity.pdbx_description
1 polymer ?
#
loop_
_entity_poly.entity_id
_entity_poly.type
_entity_poly.pdbx_seq_one_letter_code
_entity_poly.pdbx_strand_id
1 'polypeptide(L)'
;MGERSSTWMTLTSGRSLIGRVKGCDSEESLWSMSHRAKFCEGTAKMSDDQLIMVVSTAFSAIATIVTAFFTATMWWRARETTRAYLTGGGDVEKQGTIFRVEVANYGKTPAYLDTFEVGFARSDTEVQKPRTTAYDWKEFDDRIAPGGPKDRTVIARVDVVPPDAKVVFGTFVYRDVWRKEHRFRFVLEIVEGRSRTRPVVAHVHEDFKKWD
;
A
#
# COMPACT_ATOMS: atom_id res chain seq x y z
N MET A 1 0.83 -39.01 1.48
CA MET A 1 0.29 -39.02 2.85
C MET A 1 1.17 -38.09 3.68
N GLY A 2 0.72 -36.88 3.95
CA GLY A 2 1.46 -35.88 4.70
C GLY A 2 0.47 -34.99 5.43
N GLU A 3 0.13 -35.39 6.66
CA GLU A 3 -0.74 -34.66 7.58
C GLU A 3 -0.12 -33.30 7.89
N ARG A 4 -0.73 -32.22 7.39
CA ARG A 4 -0.43 -30.86 7.87
C ARG A 4 -1.37 -30.55 9.03
N SER A 5 -0.79 -30.61 10.22
CA SER A 5 -1.34 -30.18 11.50
C SER A 5 -1.79 -28.71 11.40
N SER A 6 -3.10 -28.47 11.54
CA SER A 6 -3.70 -27.15 11.64
C SER A 6 -3.69 -26.70 13.10
N THR A 7 -2.73 -25.84 13.43
CA THR A 7 -2.68 -25.17 14.74
C THR A 7 -3.70 -24.04 14.78
N TRP A 8 -4.79 -24.26 15.50
CA TRP A 8 -5.81 -23.26 15.77
C TRP A 8 -5.28 -22.22 16.77
N MET A 9 -5.20 -20.95 16.37
CA MET A 9 -5.00 -19.84 17.29
C MET A 9 -6.31 -19.55 18.02
N THR A 10 -6.38 -19.93 19.28
CA THR A 10 -7.48 -19.60 20.18
C THR A 10 -7.39 -18.13 20.57
N LEU A 11 -8.35 -17.31 20.11
CA LEU A 11 -8.53 -15.94 20.60
C LEU A 11 -8.91 -15.98 22.08
N THR A 12 -7.97 -15.62 22.96
CA THR A 12 -8.26 -15.35 24.37
C THR A 12 -9.12 -14.10 24.49
N SER A 13 -10.41 -14.32 24.71
CA SER A 13 -11.41 -13.37 25.20
C SER A 13 -10.89 -12.65 26.45
N GLY A 14 -10.65 -11.34 26.32
CA GLY A 14 -10.31 -10.46 27.42
C GLY A 14 -11.49 -10.32 28.38
N ARG A 15 -11.36 -10.92 29.55
CA ARG A 15 -12.25 -10.73 30.70
C ARG A 15 -12.40 -9.25 31.03
N SER A 16 -13.59 -8.72 30.81
CA SER A 16 -14.07 -7.50 31.45
C SER A 16 -14.16 -7.74 32.96
N LEU A 17 -13.21 -7.19 33.71
CA LEU A 17 -13.27 -7.10 35.16
C LEU A 17 -14.27 -6.00 35.53
N ILE A 18 -15.55 -6.36 35.54
CA ILE A 18 -16.58 -5.59 36.25
C ILE A 18 -16.31 -5.78 37.73
N GLY A 19 -15.54 -4.86 38.29
CA GLY A 19 -15.34 -4.71 39.73
C GLY A 19 -16.68 -4.33 40.38
N ARG A 20 -17.27 -5.30 41.06
CA ARG A 20 -18.46 -5.16 41.91
C ARG A 20 -18.06 -4.34 43.14
N VAL A 21 -18.33 -3.04 43.13
CA VAL A 21 -18.23 -2.18 44.30
C VAL A 21 -19.37 -2.55 45.24
N LYS A 22 -19.07 -3.39 46.23
CA LYS A 22 -19.95 -3.63 47.39
C LYS A 22 -19.86 -2.39 48.28
N GLY A 23 -21.02 -1.94 48.73
CA GLY A 23 -21.20 -0.70 49.48
C GLY A 23 -20.37 -0.61 50.75
N CYS A 24 -19.96 0.62 51.03
CA CYS A 24 -19.77 1.13 52.38
C CYS A 24 -20.72 2.31 52.52
N ASP A 25 -21.76 2.07 53.31
CA ASP A 25 -22.14 2.87 54.47
C ASP A 25 -22.13 4.39 54.32
N SER A 26 -23.35 4.89 54.42
CA SER A 26 -23.75 6.25 54.73
C SER A 26 -23.05 6.81 55.97
N GLU A 27 -21.88 7.43 55.81
CA GLU A 27 -21.32 8.37 56.81
C GLU A 27 -20.32 9.42 56.24
N GLU A 28 -20.28 9.62 54.91
CA GLU A 28 -19.38 10.60 54.25
C GLU A 28 -20.07 11.87 53.72
N SER A 29 -21.26 12.22 54.21
CA SER A 29 -21.95 13.44 53.75
C SER A 29 -21.42 14.75 54.35
N LEU A 30 -20.49 14.70 55.32
CA LEU A 30 -19.96 15.88 56.01
C LEU A 30 -18.50 16.25 55.68
N TRP A 31 -17.69 15.31 55.17
CA TRP A 31 -16.31 15.60 54.73
C TRP A 31 -16.22 16.13 53.29
N SER A 32 -17.28 15.93 52.49
CA SER A 32 -17.39 16.45 51.12
C SER A 32 -17.58 17.98 51.05
N MET A 33 -18.12 18.60 52.10
CA MET A 33 -18.34 20.06 52.11
C MET A 33 -17.10 20.87 52.53
N SER A 34 -16.24 20.34 53.40
CA SER A 34 -15.02 21.05 53.83
C SER A 34 -13.97 21.16 52.72
N HIS A 35 -13.82 20.11 51.90
CA HIS A 35 -12.91 20.14 50.75
C HIS A 35 -13.46 20.95 49.56
N ARG A 36 -14.78 21.04 49.40
CA ARG A 36 -15.39 21.94 48.41
C ARG A 36 -15.31 23.42 48.81
N ALA A 37 -15.43 23.74 50.10
CA ALA A 37 -15.26 25.12 50.59
C ALA A 37 -13.85 25.65 50.38
N LYS A 38 -12.80 24.83 50.63
CA LYS A 38 -11.41 25.23 50.41
C LYS A 38 -11.01 25.38 48.94
N PHE A 39 -11.74 24.75 48.01
CA PHE A 39 -11.49 24.95 46.58
C PHE A 39 -12.09 26.28 46.06
N CYS A 40 -13.13 26.79 46.71
CA CYS A 40 -13.77 28.06 46.33
C CYS A 40 -13.07 29.29 46.93
N GLU A 41 -12.49 29.18 48.14
CA GLU A 41 -11.84 30.29 48.83
C GLU A 41 -10.41 30.60 48.34
N GLY A 42 -9.83 29.71 47.52
CA GLY A 42 -8.53 29.87 46.87
C GLY A 42 -8.57 30.67 45.56
N THR A 43 -9.68 31.34 45.23
CA THR A 43 -9.74 32.32 44.12
C THR A 43 -9.22 33.70 44.57
N ALA A 44 -8.11 33.69 45.31
CA ALA A 44 -7.38 34.90 45.67
C ALA A 44 -6.84 35.56 44.40
N LYS A 45 -7.28 36.80 44.16
CA LYS A 45 -6.82 37.76 43.13
C LYS A 45 -5.53 37.32 42.42
N MET A 46 -5.68 36.60 41.31
CA MET A 46 -4.57 36.28 40.42
C MET A 46 -4.08 37.61 39.83
N SER A 47 -2.81 37.97 40.04
CA SER A 47 -2.21 39.18 39.48
C SER A 47 -2.36 39.18 37.96
N ASP A 48 -2.60 40.33 37.34
CA ASP A 48 -2.74 40.47 35.87
C ASP A 48 -1.55 39.83 35.13
N ASP A 49 -0.34 39.88 35.72
CA ASP A 49 0.87 39.24 35.18
C ASP A 49 0.76 37.71 35.12
N GLN A 50 0.16 37.09 36.13
CA GLN A 50 -0.08 35.63 36.14
C GLN A 50 -1.16 35.23 35.14
N LEU A 51 -2.18 36.07 34.96
CA LEU A 51 -3.21 35.85 33.94
C LEU A 51 -2.59 35.85 32.54
N ILE A 52 -1.75 36.83 32.23
CA ILE A 52 -1.05 36.90 30.93
C ILE A 52 -0.18 35.65 30.71
N MET A 53 0.57 35.20 31.73
CA MET A 53 1.41 34.02 31.64
C MET A 53 0.61 32.74 31.36
N VAL A 54 -0.49 32.51 32.08
CA VAL A 54 -1.35 31.32 31.90
C VAL A 54 -1.97 31.32 30.50
N VAL A 55 -2.49 32.47 30.06
CA VAL A 55 -3.11 32.62 28.74
C VAL A 55 -2.10 32.39 27.62
N SER A 56 -0.91 33.00 27.68
CA SER A 56 0.14 32.82 26.67
C SER A 56 0.63 31.36 26.58
N THR A 57 0.69 30.67 27.73
CA THR A 57 1.07 29.25 27.79
C THR A 57 -0.01 28.37 27.16
N ALA A 58 -1.29 28.65 27.44
CA ALA A 58 -2.41 27.93 26.84
C ALA A 58 -2.44 28.08 25.31
N PHE A 59 -2.25 29.30 24.78
CA PHE A 59 -2.15 29.53 23.33
C PHE A 59 -0.98 28.78 22.70
N SER A 60 0.18 28.81 23.35
CA SER A 60 1.38 28.10 22.88
C SER A 60 1.17 26.58 22.84
N ALA A 61 0.49 26.02 23.85
CA ALA A 61 0.14 24.60 23.88
C ALA A 61 -0.81 24.22 22.73
N ILE A 62 -1.85 25.02 22.49
CA ILE A 62 -2.80 24.81 21.38
C ILE A 62 -2.06 24.88 20.03
N ALA A 63 -1.22 25.90 19.82
CA ALA A 63 -0.44 26.05 18.60
C ALA A 63 0.48 24.84 18.35
N THR A 64 1.07 24.29 19.41
CA THR A 64 1.93 23.09 19.32
C THR A 64 1.12 21.86 18.90
N ILE A 65 -0.07 21.66 19.48
CA ILE A 65 -0.97 20.54 19.12
C ILE A 65 -1.39 20.64 17.65
N VAL A 66 -1.79 21.83 17.20
CA VAL A 66 -2.16 22.09 15.80
C VAL A 66 -0.99 21.79 14.86
N THR A 67 0.21 22.28 15.17
CA THR A 67 1.42 22.03 14.38
C THR A 67 1.76 20.54 14.30
N ALA A 68 1.66 19.82 15.42
CA ALA A 68 1.89 18.38 15.46
C ALA A 68 0.87 17.62 14.59
N PHE A 69 -0.40 18.00 14.63
CA PHE A 69 -1.44 17.42 13.80
C PHE A 69 -1.20 17.65 12.30
N PHE A 70 -0.86 18.88 11.89
CA PHE A 70 -0.52 19.18 10.50
C PHE A 70 0.74 18.44 10.03
N THR A 71 1.76 18.34 10.88
CA THR A 71 2.98 17.59 10.54
C THR A 71 2.69 16.10 10.37
N ALA A 72 1.89 15.51 11.25
CA ALA A 72 1.48 14.11 11.14
C ALA A 72 0.65 13.85 9.86
N THR A 73 -0.31 14.73 9.54
CA THR A 73 -1.13 14.59 8.33
C THR A 73 -0.31 14.79 7.04
N MET A 74 0.62 15.74 7.01
CA MET A 74 1.54 15.92 5.89
C MET A 74 2.43 14.69 5.71
N TRP A 75 2.96 14.12 6.79
CA TRP A 75 3.77 12.91 6.72
C TRP A 75 2.97 11.71 6.20
N TRP A 76 1.71 11.57 6.63
CA TRP A 76 0.80 10.55 6.09
C TRP A 76 0.56 10.72 4.59
N ARG A 77 0.25 11.93 4.13
CA ARG A 77 0.06 12.25 2.70
C ARG A 77 1.34 12.12 1.88
N ALA A 78 2.49 12.45 2.46
CA ALA A 78 3.78 12.27 1.82
C ALA A 78 4.05 10.80 1.51
N ARG A 79 3.64 9.88 2.40
CA ARG A 79 3.71 8.43 2.12
C ARG A 79 2.84 8.04 0.93
N GLU A 80 1.61 8.53 0.84
CA GLU A 80 0.73 8.23 -0.31
C GLU A 80 1.32 8.71 -1.65
N THR A 81 2.05 9.82 -1.64
CA THR A 81 2.60 10.45 -2.87
C THR A 81 3.99 9.95 -3.27
N THR A 82 4.80 9.46 -2.33
CA THR A 82 6.20 9.02 -2.59
C THR A 82 6.32 7.55 -2.97
N ARG A 83 5.36 7.02 -3.72
CA ARG A 83 5.27 5.58 -4.01
C ARG A 83 6.26 5.07 -5.05
N ALA A 84 6.48 3.77 -5.01
CA ALA A 84 7.02 3.02 -6.13
C ALA A 84 6.00 3.05 -7.27
N TYR A 85 6.48 3.10 -8.52
CA TYR A 85 5.61 3.02 -9.69
C TYR A 85 6.31 2.13 -10.71
N LEU A 86 6.10 0.83 -10.54
CA LEU A 86 6.65 -0.17 -11.42
C LEU A 86 5.82 -0.23 -12.70
N THR A 87 6.50 -0.14 -13.82
CA THR A 87 5.94 -0.41 -15.13
C THR A 87 6.77 -1.51 -15.76
N GLY A 88 6.22 -2.21 -16.73
CA GLY A 88 7.00 -3.17 -17.48
C GLY A 88 6.33 -3.57 -18.78
N GLY A 89 6.92 -4.57 -19.40
CA GLY A 89 6.60 -5.01 -20.74
C GLY A 89 7.79 -5.78 -21.29
N GLY A 90 8.14 -5.51 -22.54
CA GLY A 90 9.28 -6.16 -23.15
C GLY A 90 9.26 -6.09 -24.66
N ASP A 91 10.29 -6.65 -25.26
CA ASP A 91 10.41 -6.81 -26.70
C ASP A 91 10.65 -8.29 -27.05
N VAL A 92 10.32 -8.68 -28.28
CA VAL A 92 10.60 -10.03 -28.76
C VAL A 92 11.99 -10.10 -29.39
N GLU A 93 12.76 -11.12 -29.00
CA GLU A 93 14.08 -11.44 -29.51
C GLU A 93 14.02 -12.71 -30.39
N LYS A 94 15.13 -13.06 -31.03
CA LYS A 94 15.30 -14.30 -31.81
C LYS A 94 14.13 -14.57 -32.78
N GLN A 95 13.86 -13.61 -33.65
CA GLN A 95 12.81 -13.71 -34.67
C GLN A 95 11.40 -13.98 -34.10
N GLY A 96 11.10 -13.50 -32.89
CA GLY A 96 9.76 -13.61 -32.30
C GLY A 96 9.55 -14.81 -31.38
N THR A 97 10.61 -15.59 -31.10
CA THR A 97 10.48 -16.83 -30.31
C THR A 97 10.62 -16.62 -28.80
N ILE A 98 11.33 -15.55 -28.38
CA ILE A 98 11.56 -15.26 -26.97
C ILE A 98 11.09 -13.84 -26.66
N PHE A 99 10.23 -13.69 -25.65
CA PHE A 99 9.87 -12.40 -25.10
C PHE A 99 10.80 -12.03 -23.93
N ARG A 100 11.51 -10.91 -24.07
CA ARG A 100 12.39 -10.36 -23.03
C ARG A 100 11.58 -9.46 -22.11
N VAL A 101 11.29 -9.95 -20.90
CA VAL A 101 10.50 -9.22 -19.90
C VAL A 101 11.38 -8.15 -19.25
N GLU A 102 10.92 -6.90 -19.33
CA GLU A 102 11.59 -5.74 -18.79
C GLU A 102 10.69 -5.01 -17.80
N VAL A 103 11.30 -4.51 -16.72
CA VAL A 103 10.63 -3.64 -15.75
C VAL A 103 11.43 -2.36 -15.54
N ALA A 104 10.72 -1.28 -15.22
CA ALA A 104 11.28 0.02 -14.88
C ALA A 104 10.47 0.64 -13.75
N ASN A 105 11.16 1.16 -12.74
CA ASN A 105 10.54 1.87 -11.63
C ASN A 105 10.64 3.39 -11.84
N TYR A 106 9.49 4.01 -12.10
CA TYR A 106 9.29 5.44 -12.26
C TYR A 106 8.89 6.13 -10.94
N GLY A 107 8.75 5.36 -9.86
CA GLY A 107 8.46 5.89 -8.53
C GLY A 107 9.66 6.59 -7.90
N LYS A 108 9.43 7.20 -6.73
CA LYS A 108 10.49 7.84 -5.94
C LYS A 108 11.18 6.89 -4.98
N THR A 109 10.59 5.73 -4.73
CA THR A 109 11.05 4.72 -3.77
C THR A 109 11.27 3.37 -4.47
N PRO A 110 12.16 2.51 -3.94
CA PRO A 110 12.36 1.17 -4.48
C PRO A 110 11.06 0.36 -4.51
N ALA A 111 10.91 -0.46 -5.56
CA ALA A 111 9.86 -1.46 -5.67
C ALA A 111 10.45 -2.84 -5.34
N TYR A 112 9.73 -3.66 -4.59
CA TYR A 112 10.06 -5.06 -4.35
C TYR A 112 9.14 -5.88 -5.23
N LEU A 113 9.65 -6.36 -6.36
CA LEU A 113 8.90 -7.25 -7.22
C LEU A 113 8.80 -8.59 -6.49
N ASP A 114 7.60 -9.18 -6.41
CA ASP A 114 7.38 -10.45 -5.72
C ASP A 114 7.12 -11.57 -6.73
N THR A 115 6.14 -11.34 -7.60
CA THR A 115 5.76 -12.29 -8.64
C THR A 115 5.35 -11.57 -9.92
N PHE A 116 5.42 -12.29 -11.03
CA PHE A 116 4.92 -11.81 -12.30
C PHE A 116 4.34 -12.94 -13.15
N GLU A 117 3.50 -12.57 -14.10
CA GLU A 117 2.97 -13.46 -15.10
C GLU A 117 3.11 -12.82 -16.48
N VAL A 118 3.32 -13.66 -17.50
CA VAL A 118 3.27 -13.27 -18.90
C VAL A 118 2.49 -14.34 -19.64
N GLY A 119 1.50 -13.91 -20.42
CA GLY A 119 0.76 -14.75 -21.33
C GLY A 119 0.74 -14.17 -22.73
N PHE A 120 0.39 -15.01 -23.69
CA PHE A 120 0.35 -14.67 -25.10
C PHE A 120 -1.00 -15.05 -25.69
N ALA A 121 -1.44 -14.30 -26.68
CA ALA A 121 -2.69 -14.51 -27.41
C ALA A 121 -2.47 -14.30 -28.91
N ARG A 122 -3.27 -15.02 -29.71
CA ARG A 122 -3.25 -14.89 -31.18
C ARG A 122 -3.96 -13.63 -31.66
N SER A 123 -4.89 -13.11 -30.88
CA SER A 123 -5.65 -11.90 -31.19
C SER A 123 -5.95 -11.05 -29.95
N ASP A 124 -6.24 -9.78 -30.18
CA ASP A 124 -6.77 -8.83 -29.19
C ASP A 124 -8.09 -9.31 -28.57
N THR A 125 -8.95 -9.95 -29.36
CA THR A 125 -10.24 -10.50 -28.91
C THR A 125 -10.12 -11.61 -27.87
N GLU A 126 -8.99 -12.33 -27.82
CA GLU A 126 -8.74 -13.32 -26.77
C GLU A 126 -8.45 -12.65 -25.42
N VAL A 127 -7.76 -11.50 -25.43
CA VAL A 127 -7.42 -10.72 -24.23
C VAL A 127 -8.63 -9.97 -23.67
N GLN A 128 -9.67 -9.76 -24.49
CA GLN A 128 -10.94 -9.18 -24.07
C GLN A 128 -11.82 -10.11 -23.23
N LYS A 129 -11.59 -11.42 -23.29
CA LYS A 129 -12.41 -12.37 -22.55
C LYS A 129 -11.97 -12.38 -21.08
N PRO A 130 -12.92 -12.57 -20.13
CA PRO A 130 -12.56 -12.86 -18.75
C PRO A 130 -11.60 -14.04 -18.73
N ARG A 131 -10.46 -13.88 -18.07
CA ARG A 131 -9.43 -14.91 -18.06
C ARG A 131 -9.94 -16.12 -17.28
N THR A 132 -10.06 -17.26 -17.97
CA THR A 132 -10.47 -18.55 -17.39
C THR A 132 -9.29 -19.45 -17.04
N THR A 133 -8.09 -19.16 -17.56
CA THR A 133 -6.90 -19.99 -17.36
C THR A 133 -6.18 -19.65 -16.07
N ALA A 134 -5.76 -20.67 -15.32
CA ALA A 134 -4.88 -20.50 -14.17
C ALA A 134 -3.56 -19.86 -14.61
N TYR A 135 -3.13 -18.87 -13.86
CA TYR A 135 -1.91 -18.11 -14.12
C TYR A 135 -0.65 -18.92 -13.80
N ASP A 136 0.31 -18.93 -14.73
CA ASP A 136 1.68 -19.41 -14.48
C ASP A 136 2.49 -18.29 -13.81
N TRP A 137 2.24 -18.09 -12.52
CA TRP A 137 2.96 -17.10 -11.72
C TRP A 137 4.41 -17.52 -11.53
N LYS A 138 5.33 -16.61 -11.85
CA LYS A 138 6.76 -16.77 -11.64
C LYS A 138 7.18 -15.94 -10.44
N GLU A 139 7.84 -16.58 -9.48
CA GLU A 139 8.45 -15.90 -8.34
C GLU A 139 9.69 -15.14 -8.80
N PHE A 140 9.84 -13.91 -8.31
CA PHE A 140 10.99 -13.06 -8.59
C PHE A 140 11.17 -12.10 -7.42
N ASP A 141 11.98 -12.48 -6.43
CA ASP A 141 12.23 -11.69 -5.22
C ASP A 141 13.45 -10.79 -5.44
N ASP A 142 13.23 -9.60 -6.01
CA ASP A 142 14.29 -8.61 -6.22
C ASP A 142 13.80 -7.17 -6.03
N ARG A 143 14.73 -6.28 -5.76
CA ARG A 143 14.51 -4.86 -5.52
C ARG A 143 14.85 -4.03 -6.76
N ILE A 144 13.83 -3.41 -7.35
CA ILE A 144 13.97 -2.51 -8.48
C ILE A 144 14.13 -1.07 -7.98
N ALA A 145 15.34 -0.53 -8.13
CA ALA A 145 15.67 0.83 -7.74
C ALA A 145 14.92 1.88 -8.58
N PRO A 146 14.64 3.08 -8.02
CA PRO A 146 14.16 4.22 -8.81
C PRO A 146 15.16 4.60 -9.90
N GLY A 147 14.67 4.87 -11.11
CA GLY A 147 15.55 5.22 -12.24
C GLY A 147 14.83 5.57 -13.55
N GLY A 148 13.57 5.15 -13.67
CA GLY A 148 12.75 5.42 -14.86
C GLY A 148 13.23 4.63 -16.09
N PRO A 149 13.08 5.18 -17.31
CA PRO A 149 13.22 4.41 -18.55
C PRO A 149 14.66 4.03 -18.90
N LYS A 150 15.66 4.70 -18.31
CA LYS A 150 17.08 4.43 -18.57
C LYS A 150 17.58 3.19 -17.83
N ASP A 151 16.93 2.85 -16.72
CA ASP A 151 17.32 1.78 -15.81
C ASP A 151 16.36 0.58 -15.92
N ARG A 152 16.05 0.18 -17.17
CA ARG A 152 15.25 -1.02 -17.42
C ARG A 152 16.02 -2.25 -17.02
N THR A 153 15.41 -3.07 -16.18
CA THR A 153 15.97 -4.35 -15.74
C THR A 153 15.28 -5.49 -16.48
N VAL A 154 16.08 -6.35 -17.12
CA VAL A 154 15.58 -7.58 -17.74
C VAL A 154 15.43 -8.63 -16.64
N ILE A 155 14.20 -9.03 -16.34
CA ILE A 155 13.91 -9.95 -15.23
C ILE A 155 13.70 -11.39 -15.69
N ALA A 156 13.29 -11.59 -16.94
CA ALA A 156 13.03 -12.92 -17.48
C ALA A 156 13.09 -12.95 -19.00
N ARG A 157 13.27 -14.16 -19.53
CA ARG A 157 13.07 -14.50 -20.93
C ARG A 157 12.05 -15.63 -20.99
N VAL A 158 10.96 -15.41 -21.70
CA VAL A 158 9.81 -16.32 -21.75
C VAL A 158 9.58 -16.74 -23.20
N ASP A 159 9.42 -18.03 -23.45
CA ASP A 159 9.10 -18.53 -24.78
C ASP A 159 7.71 -18.05 -25.22
N VAL A 160 7.61 -17.59 -26.46
CA VAL A 160 6.34 -17.12 -27.05
C VAL A 160 5.50 -18.33 -27.43
N VAL A 161 4.44 -18.58 -26.67
CA VAL A 161 3.53 -19.73 -26.89
C VAL A 161 2.08 -19.24 -26.94
N PRO A 162 1.38 -19.39 -28.09
CA PRO A 162 1.82 -20.08 -29.30
C PRO A 162 2.79 -19.23 -30.16
N PRO A 163 3.56 -19.85 -31.10
CA PRO A 163 4.55 -19.13 -31.91
C PRO A 163 3.98 -18.04 -32.82
N ASP A 164 2.68 -18.10 -33.12
CA ASP A 164 1.94 -17.13 -33.93
C ASP A 164 1.22 -16.07 -33.08
N ALA A 165 1.61 -15.91 -31.81
CA ALA A 165 1.04 -14.91 -30.92
C ALA A 165 1.27 -13.48 -31.46
N LYS A 166 0.20 -12.69 -31.45
CA LYS A 166 0.22 -11.27 -31.84
C LYS A 166 0.17 -10.33 -30.65
N VAL A 167 -0.28 -10.83 -29.50
CA VAL A 167 -0.48 -10.03 -28.30
C VAL A 167 0.23 -10.71 -27.14
N VAL A 168 0.95 -9.92 -26.35
CA VAL A 168 1.52 -10.31 -25.07
C VAL A 168 0.83 -9.50 -23.98
N PHE A 169 0.53 -10.14 -22.88
CA PHE A 169 -0.07 -9.50 -21.72
C PHE A 169 0.59 -10.00 -20.46
N GLY A 170 0.45 -9.27 -19.37
CA GLY A 170 1.01 -9.71 -18.11
C GLY A 170 0.60 -8.85 -16.93
N THR A 171 0.99 -9.33 -15.76
CA THR A 171 0.80 -8.66 -14.49
C THR A 171 2.08 -8.75 -13.68
N PHE A 172 2.52 -7.63 -13.12
CA PHE A 172 3.55 -7.58 -12.07
C PHE A 172 2.86 -7.31 -10.73
N VAL A 173 3.18 -8.12 -9.72
CA VAL A 173 2.77 -7.91 -8.33
C VAL A 173 4.00 -7.48 -7.56
N TYR A 174 3.96 -6.28 -6.98
CA TYR A 174 5.09 -5.71 -6.28
C TYR A 174 4.65 -4.98 -5.02
N ARG A 175 5.56 -4.82 -4.08
CA ARG A 175 5.37 -4.03 -2.86
C ARG A 175 6.21 -2.77 -2.89
N ASP A 176 5.70 -1.72 -2.26
CA ASP A 176 6.48 -0.52 -1.99
C ASP A 176 7.24 -0.60 -0.65
N VAL A 177 7.97 0.47 -0.30
CA VAL A 177 8.71 0.58 0.97
C VAL A 177 7.82 0.56 2.21
N TRP A 178 6.51 0.73 2.08
CA TRP A 178 5.53 0.60 3.16
C TRP A 178 4.83 -0.74 3.17
N ARG A 179 5.30 -1.70 2.37
CA ARG A 179 4.77 -3.06 2.23
C ARG A 179 3.33 -3.10 1.70
N LYS A 180 2.86 -2.05 1.03
CA LYS A 180 1.58 -2.08 0.32
C LYS A 180 1.80 -2.80 -1.01
N GLU A 181 0.96 -3.78 -1.30
CA GLU A 181 0.92 -4.48 -2.59
C GLU A 181 0.28 -3.59 -3.65
N HIS A 182 0.86 -3.61 -4.84
CA HIS A 182 0.39 -2.92 -6.04
C HIS A 182 0.43 -3.89 -7.23
N ARG A 183 -0.41 -3.62 -8.22
CA ARG A 183 -0.48 -4.45 -9.43
C ARG A 183 -0.32 -3.58 -10.66
N PHE A 184 0.68 -3.91 -11.48
CA PHE A 184 0.82 -3.31 -12.81
C PHE A 184 0.43 -4.34 -13.85
N ARG A 185 -0.53 -4.00 -14.71
CA ARG A 185 -0.99 -4.85 -15.81
C ARG A 185 -0.62 -4.20 -17.14
N PHE A 186 -0.28 -5.02 -18.12
CA PHE A 186 0.02 -4.53 -19.48
C PHE A 186 -0.53 -5.45 -20.56
N VAL A 187 -0.77 -4.84 -21.71
CA VAL A 187 -1.12 -5.51 -22.97
C VAL A 187 -0.36 -4.82 -24.09
N LEU A 188 0.45 -5.59 -24.80
CA LEU A 188 1.29 -5.11 -25.89
C LEU A 188 1.05 -5.98 -27.12
N GLU A 189 1.07 -5.37 -28.30
CA GLU A 189 1.06 -6.07 -29.58
C GLU A 189 2.50 -6.30 -30.04
N ILE A 190 2.76 -7.52 -30.48
CA ILE A 190 3.99 -7.92 -31.13
C ILE A 190 3.89 -7.47 -32.59
N VAL A 191 4.77 -6.55 -33.00
CA VAL A 191 4.73 -6.01 -34.36
C VAL A 191 5.37 -7.02 -35.31
N GLU A 192 4.59 -7.49 -36.28
CA GLU A 192 5.05 -8.48 -37.27
C GLU A 192 6.30 -8.01 -38.02
N GLY A 193 7.27 -8.93 -38.18
CA GLY A 193 8.55 -8.64 -38.84
C GLY A 193 9.49 -7.72 -38.04
N ARG A 194 9.16 -7.37 -36.78
CA ARG A 194 10.00 -6.52 -35.93
C ARG A 194 10.22 -7.16 -34.56
N SER A 195 11.41 -6.97 -34.03
CA SER A 195 11.77 -7.30 -32.64
C SER A 195 11.24 -6.26 -31.64
N ARG A 196 10.02 -5.76 -31.84
CA ARG A 196 9.45 -4.67 -31.03
C ARG A 196 8.00 -4.94 -30.67
N THR A 197 7.61 -4.51 -29.48
CA THR A 197 6.20 -4.43 -29.11
C THR A 197 5.69 -2.99 -29.10
N ARG A 198 4.37 -2.83 -29.15
CA ARG A 198 3.70 -1.53 -28.97
C ARG A 198 2.52 -1.66 -28.02
N PRO A 199 2.22 -0.64 -27.20
CA PRO A 199 1.03 -0.67 -26.35
C PRO A 199 -0.24 -0.66 -27.20
N VAL A 200 -1.17 -1.57 -26.90
CA VAL A 200 -2.52 -1.58 -27.48
C VAL A 200 -3.49 -1.04 -26.45
N VAL A 201 -4.19 0.04 -26.78
CA VAL A 201 -5.15 0.69 -25.86
C VAL A 201 -6.59 0.58 -26.36
N ALA A 202 -6.79 0.35 -27.65
CA ALA A 202 -8.12 0.11 -28.19
C ALA A 202 -8.55 -1.32 -27.83
N HIS A 203 -9.57 -1.46 -26.97
CA HIS A 203 -10.25 -2.74 -26.67
C HIS A 203 -9.58 -3.69 -25.66
N VAL A 204 -9.07 -3.16 -24.54
CA VAL A 204 -8.62 -4.00 -23.41
C VAL A 204 -9.77 -4.32 -22.45
N HIS A 205 -9.81 -5.53 -21.89
CA HIS A 205 -10.76 -5.91 -20.83
C HIS A 205 -10.65 -4.97 -19.61
N GLU A 206 -11.77 -4.74 -18.91
CA GLU A 206 -11.86 -3.82 -17.77
C GLU A 206 -10.86 -4.12 -16.65
N ASP A 207 -10.48 -5.38 -16.47
CA ASP A 207 -9.50 -5.79 -15.44
C ASP A 207 -8.11 -5.18 -15.66
N PHE A 208 -7.76 -4.85 -16.91
CA PHE A 208 -6.48 -4.19 -17.23
C PHE A 208 -6.59 -2.66 -17.19
N LYS A 209 -7.81 -2.11 -17.11
CA LYS A 209 -8.02 -0.65 -17.02
C LYS A 209 -7.90 -0.15 -15.59
N LYS A 210 -8.11 -1.03 -14.61
CA LYS A 210 -8.00 -0.69 -13.19
C LYS A 210 -6.55 -0.73 -12.74
N TRP A 211 -6.13 0.37 -12.14
CA TRP A 211 -4.86 0.52 -11.45
C TRP A 211 -5.16 0.34 -9.97
N ASP A 212 -4.65 -0.75 -9.39
CA ASP A 212 -4.84 -1.11 -7.98
C ASP A 212 -3.58 -0.76 -7.17
#